data_AF-A0AAF0TTC3-F1
#
_entry.id   AF-A0AAF0TTC3-F1
#
_cell.length_a   1.000
_cell.length_b   1.000
_cell.length_c   1.000
_cell.angle_alpha   90.00
_cell.angle_beta   90.00
_cell.angle_gamma   90.00
#
_symmetry.space_group_name_H-M   'P 1'
#
loop_
_entity.id
_entity.type
_entity.pdbx_description
1 polymer ?
#
loop_
_entity_poly.entity_id
_entity_poly.type
_entity_poly.pdbx_seq_one_letter_code
_entity_poly.pdbx_strand_id
1 'polypeptide(L)'
;MSISHSTWPVMLMVYNLPPWMCMKSEYSILSLLIPGPRSPGNDIDIYLQPLIDELKLFWDSGVETYDASRNQTFQMRAALMWTINDFPAYAMLSGWSTKGKFACPCCNYGTNSHYLKHSRKMCYMDHRVFLPMDHPWRSNKRSFIGKTEFRPPPPFLKGTDVLNNLHDFENVFGKKRKRSNDGPWKKRSIFFELPYWQHNFLLHNLDVMHIEKNIVDSILGTLLDISGKTKDHAKA
;
A
#
# COMPACT_ATOMS: atom_id res chain seq x y z
N MET A 1 -22.45 11.82 -26.43
CA MET A 1 -21.53 12.28 -25.37
C MET A 1 -21.31 11.12 -24.41
N SER A 2 -20.15 10.46 -24.47
CA SER A 2 -19.79 9.45 -23.46
C SER A 2 -19.40 10.21 -22.18
N ILE A 3 -20.32 10.29 -21.22
CA ILE A 3 -20.02 10.83 -19.89
C ILE A 3 -19.13 9.79 -19.21
N SER A 4 -17.81 9.92 -19.35
CA SER A 4 -16.85 9.05 -18.68
C SER A 4 -16.91 9.35 -17.18
N HIS A 5 -17.62 8.51 -16.43
CA HIS A 5 -17.66 8.57 -14.97
C HIS A 5 -16.53 7.70 -14.40
N SER A 6 -15.77 8.24 -13.45
CA SER A 6 -14.70 7.51 -12.76
C SER A 6 -15.13 7.27 -11.31
N THR A 7 -14.90 6.08 -10.81
CA THR A 7 -15.16 5.67 -9.43
C THR A 7 -13.96 4.93 -8.87
N TRP A 8 -13.85 4.96 -7.55
CA TRP A 8 -12.88 4.18 -6.79
C TRP A 8 -13.68 3.14 -5.98
N PRO A 9 -13.73 1.88 -6.44
CA PRO A 9 -14.42 0.82 -5.70
C PRO A 9 -13.56 0.35 -4.52
N VAL A 10 -14.21 0.10 -3.38
CA VAL A 10 -13.62 -0.64 -2.25
C VAL A 10 -14.26 -2.02 -2.23
N MET A 11 -13.46 -3.03 -2.56
CA MET A 11 -13.88 -4.43 -2.60
C MET A 11 -13.32 -5.18 -1.39
N LEU A 12 -14.15 -5.98 -0.74
CA LEU A 12 -13.74 -6.93 0.28
C LEU A 12 -13.72 -8.33 -0.30
N MET A 13 -12.69 -9.10 0.04
CA MET A 13 -12.51 -10.47 -0.40
C MET A 13 -12.55 -11.41 0.81
N VAL A 14 -13.28 -12.51 0.69
CA VAL A 14 -13.38 -13.51 1.77
C VAL A 14 -12.22 -14.49 1.67
N TYR A 15 -11.17 -14.24 2.46
CA TYR A 15 -9.95 -15.06 2.47
C TYR A 15 -10.11 -16.45 3.11
N ASN A 16 -11.24 -16.74 3.76
CA ASN A 16 -11.54 -18.07 4.30
C ASN A 16 -11.86 -19.09 3.18
N LEU A 17 -12.10 -18.63 1.96
CA LEU A 17 -12.33 -19.49 0.81
C LEU A 17 -10.99 -19.98 0.22
N PRO A 18 -10.97 -21.19 -0.37
CA PRO A 18 -9.83 -21.66 -1.14
C PRO A 18 -9.32 -20.65 -2.20
N PRO A 19 -8.01 -20.64 -2.50
CA PRO A 19 -7.39 -19.65 -3.39
C PRO A 19 -8.03 -19.56 -4.79
N TRP A 20 -8.56 -20.67 -5.31
CA TRP A 20 -9.23 -20.72 -6.62
C TRP A 20 -10.67 -20.16 -6.60
N MET A 21 -11.20 -19.81 -5.43
CA MET A 21 -12.53 -19.21 -5.27
C MET A 21 -12.47 -17.78 -4.72
N CYS A 22 -11.58 -17.47 -3.77
CA CYS A 22 -11.63 -16.21 -3.02
C CYS A 22 -11.55 -14.93 -3.88
N MET A 23 -10.95 -15.01 -5.07
CA MET A 23 -10.81 -13.87 -6.01
C MET A 23 -11.87 -13.85 -7.12
N LYS A 24 -12.86 -14.77 -7.11
CA LYS A 24 -13.94 -14.73 -8.09
C LYS A 24 -14.95 -13.63 -7.74
N SER A 25 -15.60 -13.09 -8.77
CA SER A 25 -16.56 -11.99 -8.64
C SER A 25 -17.74 -12.30 -7.70
N GLU A 26 -18.16 -13.56 -7.64
CA GLU A 26 -19.27 -14.05 -6.84
C GLU A 26 -18.98 -14.03 -5.34
N TYR A 27 -17.71 -14.00 -4.96
CA TYR A 27 -17.24 -13.94 -3.58
C TYR A 27 -16.58 -12.60 -3.23
N SER A 28 -16.67 -11.64 -4.15
CA SER A 28 -16.20 -10.27 -3.96
C SER A 28 -17.35 -9.39 -3.48
N ILE A 29 -17.17 -8.71 -2.36
CA ILE A 29 -18.19 -7.81 -1.79
C ILE A 29 -17.82 -6.37 -2.15
N LEU A 30 -18.65 -5.70 -2.93
CA LEU A 30 -18.52 -4.26 -3.15
C LEU A 30 -19.02 -3.53 -1.91
N SER A 31 -18.10 -3.00 -1.10
CA SER A 31 -18.43 -2.34 0.16
C SER A 31 -18.69 -0.85 -0.02
N LEU A 32 -17.88 -0.15 -0.83
CA LEU A 32 -18.02 1.30 -1.03
C LEU A 32 -17.74 1.69 -2.47
N LEU A 33 -18.40 2.76 -2.94
CA LEU A 33 -18.11 3.44 -4.19
C LEU A 33 -17.77 4.90 -3.90
N ILE A 34 -16.51 5.26 -4.07
CA ILE A 34 -16.05 6.64 -3.88
C ILE A 34 -16.09 7.37 -5.23
N PRO A 35 -16.75 8.54 -5.31
CA PRO A 35 -16.86 9.29 -6.56
C PRO A 35 -15.50 9.84 -7.02
N GLY A 36 -15.15 9.58 -8.27
CA GLY A 36 -14.05 10.23 -8.98
C GLY A 36 -14.50 11.48 -9.74
N PRO A 37 -13.69 12.03 -10.66
CA PRO A 37 -12.34 11.58 -11.07
C PRO A 37 -11.22 12.10 -10.16
N ARG A 38 -11.54 12.96 -9.19
CA ARG A 38 -10.54 13.53 -8.28
C ARG A 38 -10.16 12.50 -7.22
N SER A 39 -8.86 12.34 -6.99
CA SER A 39 -8.35 11.49 -5.91
C SER A 39 -8.86 12.00 -4.55
N PRO A 40 -9.34 11.11 -3.66
CA PRO A 40 -9.80 11.49 -2.32
C PRO A 40 -8.64 11.93 -1.42
N GLY A 41 -7.40 11.53 -1.70
CA GLY A 41 -6.25 11.87 -0.86
C GLY A 41 -6.43 11.37 0.58
N ASN A 42 -6.21 12.24 1.56
CA ASN A 42 -6.45 11.91 2.97
C ASN A 42 -7.94 11.76 3.31
N ASP A 43 -8.84 12.35 2.51
CA ASP A 43 -10.29 12.29 2.75
C ASP A 43 -10.85 10.88 2.50
N ILE A 44 -10.05 9.95 1.98
CA ILE A 44 -10.44 8.54 1.84
C ILE A 44 -10.89 7.93 3.16
N ASP A 45 -10.31 8.37 4.28
CA ASP A 45 -10.66 7.85 5.61
C ASP A 45 -12.11 8.20 5.98
N ILE A 46 -12.61 9.36 5.56
CA ILE A 46 -14.01 9.75 5.79
C ILE A 46 -14.95 8.79 5.08
N TYR A 47 -14.62 8.39 3.84
CA TYR A 47 -15.42 7.43 3.10
C TYR A 47 -15.35 6.02 3.71
N LEU A 48 -14.25 5.68 4.37
CA LEU A 48 -14.05 4.37 5.00
C LEU A 48 -14.71 4.24 6.38
N GLN A 49 -15.14 5.34 7.02
CA GLN A 49 -15.75 5.32 8.36
C GLN A 49 -16.88 4.28 8.50
N PRO A 50 -17.88 4.20 7.60
CA PRO A 50 -18.96 3.21 7.74
C PRO A 50 -18.45 1.77 7.72
N LEU A 51 -17.48 1.47 6.83
CA LEU A 51 -16.85 0.16 6.77
C LEU A 51 -16.07 -0.16 8.05
N ILE A 52 -15.34 0.81 8.60
CA ILE A 52 -14.58 0.63 9.84
C ILE A 52 -15.52 0.37 11.02
N ASP A 53 -16.66 1.07 11.10
CA ASP A 53 -17.65 0.87 12.17
C ASP A 53 -18.31 -0.52 12.07
N GLU A 54 -18.65 -0.98 10.87
CA GLU A 54 -19.12 -2.36 10.66
C GLU A 54 -18.05 -3.40 11.04
N LEU A 55 -16.78 -3.18 10.68
CA LEU A 55 -15.67 -4.06 11.05
C LEU A 55 -15.42 -4.11 12.56
N LYS A 56 -15.64 -3.01 13.29
CA LYS A 56 -15.62 -3.00 14.76
C LYS A 56 -16.76 -3.84 15.33
N LEU A 57 -17.98 -3.66 14.81
CA LEU A 57 -19.14 -4.47 15.21
C LEU A 57 -18.88 -5.97 15.00
N PHE A 58 -18.33 -6.35 13.84
CA PHE A 58 -17.95 -7.73 13.56
C PHE A 58 -16.90 -8.29 14.52
N TRP A 59 -15.97 -7.45 14.98
CA TRP A 59 -14.90 -7.88 15.87
C TRP A 59 -15.35 -7.99 17.33
N ASP A 60 -16.01 -6.97 17.87
CA ASP A 60 -16.31 -6.83 19.29
C ASP A 60 -17.46 -7.74 19.73
N SER A 61 -18.63 -7.54 19.12
CA SER A 61 -19.85 -8.31 19.42
C SER A 61 -20.09 -9.44 18.42
N GLY A 62 -19.67 -9.26 17.17
CA GLY A 62 -20.13 -10.06 16.03
C GLY A 62 -21.56 -9.71 15.61
N VAL A 63 -22.05 -10.40 14.59
CA VAL A 63 -23.42 -10.26 14.05
C VAL A 63 -24.07 -11.64 13.98
N GLU A 64 -25.31 -11.76 14.47
CA GLU A 64 -26.08 -13.00 14.35
C GLU A 64 -26.34 -13.29 12.86
N THR A 65 -25.88 -14.45 12.40
CA THR A 65 -25.94 -14.85 11.00
C THR A 65 -26.51 -16.25 10.88
N TYR A 66 -27.38 -16.46 9.91
CA TYR A 66 -27.97 -17.77 9.64
C TYR A 66 -27.14 -18.55 8.61
N ASP A 67 -26.67 -19.74 8.99
CA ASP A 67 -25.98 -20.67 8.10
C ASP A 67 -27.01 -21.58 7.42
N ALA A 68 -27.29 -21.32 6.14
CA ALA A 68 -28.23 -22.11 5.34
C ALA A 68 -27.78 -23.57 5.13
N SER A 69 -26.48 -23.85 5.19
CA SER A 69 -25.96 -25.22 5.01
C SER A 69 -26.15 -26.08 6.25
N ARG A 70 -26.05 -25.47 7.43
CA ARG A 70 -26.18 -26.14 8.74
C ARG A 70 -27.54 -25.91 9.41
N ASN A 71 -28.40 -25.10 8.80
CA ASN A 71 -29.72 -24.72 9.32
C ASN A 71 -29.68 -24.22 10.78
N GLN A 72 -28.69 -23.40 11.11
CA GLN A 72 -28.49 -22.87 12.47
C GLN A 72 -28.03 -21.42 12.42
N THR A 73 -28.39 -20.65 13.45
CA THR A 73 -27.81 -19.32 13.68
C THR A 73 -26.49 -19.44 14.42
N PHE A 74 -25.54 -18.59 14.08
CA PHE A 74 -24.27 -18.47 14.78
C PHE A 74 -23.84 -17.02 14.87
N GLN A 75 -23.01 -16.72 15.86
CA GLN A 75 -22.43 -15.40 16.01
C GLN A 75 -21.23 -15.25 15.06
N MET A 76 -21.42 -14.54 13.95
CA MET A 76 -20.36 -14.32 12.97
C MET A 76 -19.44 -13.20 13.44
N ARG A 77 -18.14 -13.48 13.46
CA ARG A 77 -17.09 -12.47 13.65
C ARG A 77 -16.19 -12.42 12.43
N ALA A 78 -15.72 -11.23 12.09
CA ALA A 78 -14.81 -11.00 10.97
C ALA A 78 -13.70 -10.04 11.37
N ALA A 79 -12.55 -10.19 10.72
CA ALA A 79 -11.41 -9.31 10.90
C ALA A 79 -10.77 -9.00 9.53
N LEU A 80 -10.36 -7.75 9.35
CA LEU A 80 -9.62 -7.34 8.16
C LEU A 80 -8.16 -7.79 8.27
N MET A 81 -7.71 -8.63 7.34
CA MET A 81 -6.35 -9.17 7.37
C MET A 81 -5.31 -8.16 6.87
N TRP A 82 -5.55 -7.58 5.70
CA TRP A 82 -4.70 -6.56 5.06
C TRP A 82 -5.48 -5.85 3.96
N THR A 83 -4.90 -4.78 3.43
CA THR A 83 -5.40 -4.12 2.19
C THR A 83 -4.49 -4.44 1.02
N ILE A 84 -5.02 -4.52 -0.21
CA ILE A 84 -4.23 -4.67 -1.44
C ILE A 84 -4.52 -3.46 -2.31
N ASN A 85 -3.48 -2.69 -2.62
CA ASN A 85 -3.66 -1.39 -3.25
C ASN A 85 -2.55 -1.11 -4.25
N ASP A 86 -2.84 -0.34 -5.29
CA ASP A 86 -1.79 0.24 -6.10
C ASP A 86 -0.92 1.22 -5.27
N PHE A 87 0.20 1.66 -5.83
CA PHE A 87 1.17 2.48 -5.08
C PHE A 87 0.61 3.85 -4.63
N PRO A 88 -0.20 4.57 -5.45
CA PRO A 88 -0.92 5.76 -4.99
C PRO A 88 -1.92 5.50 -3.86
N ALA A 89 -2.76 4.46 -3.96
CA ALA A 89 -3.75 4.14 -2.94
C ALA A 89 -3.08 3.66 -1.65
N TYR A 90 -1.95 2.94 -1.73
CA TYR A 90 -1.12 2.62 -0.56
C TYR A 90 -0.77 3.88 0.23
N ALA A 91 -0.35 4.96 -0.45
CA ALA A 91 0.00 6.21 0.22
C ALA A 91 -1.20 6.84 0.93
N MET A 92 -2.36 6.81 0.28
CA MET A 92 -3.61 7.34 0.82
C MET A 92 -4.12 6.49 1.98
N LEU A 93 -3.95 5.18 1.99
CA LEU A 93 -4.49 4.33 3.05
C LEU A 93 -3.55 4.27 4.25
N SER A 94 -2.27 4.00 4.03
CA SER A 94 -1.26 3.91 5.09
C SER A 94 -0.93 5.25 5.74
N GLY A 95 -1.05 6.35 4.99
CA GLY A 95 -0.54 7.65 5.39
C GLY A 95 0.98 7.81 5.21
N TRP A 96 1.68 6.79 4.72
CA TRP A 96 3.11 6.84 4.42
C TRP A 96 3.37 7.47 3.05
N SER A 97 4.33 8.39 2.96
CA SER A 97 4.71 9.03 1.71
C SER A 97 5.38 8.05 0.76
N THR A 98 4.76 7.80 -0.39
CA THR A 98 5.34 7.06 -1.52
C THR A 98 6.18 7.94 -2.46
N LYS A 99 6.52 9.15 -2.02
CA LYS A 99 7.34 10.11 -2.76
C LYS A 99 8.57 10.51 -1.95
N GLY A 100 9.63 10.89 -2.65
CA GLY A 100 10.85 11.42 -2.05
C GLY A 100 11.78 10.33 -1.50
N LYS A 101 12.52 10.65 -0.43
CA LYS A 101 13.61 9.81 0.10
C LYS A 101 13.14 8.48 0.70
N PHE A 102 11.93 8.43 1.23
CA PHE A 102 11.43 7.30 2.01
C PHE A 102 10.31 6.53 1.32
N ALA A 103 10.24 6.55 -0.02
CA ALA A 103 9.10 5.99 -0.73
C ALA A 103 8.93 4.47 -0.59
N CYS A 104 9.97 3.72 -0.22
CA CYS A 104 9.89 2.27 -0.14
C CYS A 104 9.10 1.85 1.12
N PRO A 105 7.96 1.16 0.97
CA PRO A 105 7.13 0.75 2.11
C PRO A 105 7.74 -0.41 2.90
N CYS A 106 8.68 -1.16 2.30
CA CYS A 106 9.38 -2.25 2.97
C CYS A 106 10.56 -1.72 3.79
N CYS A 107 11.35 -0.80 3.24
CA CYS A 107 12.52 -0.24 3.92
C CYS A 107 12.18 0.89 4.89
N ASN A 108 11.10 1.63 4.65
CA ASN A 108 10.66 2.80 5.44
C ASN A 108 11.82 3.78 5.69
N TYR A 109 12.14 4.06 6.95
CA TYR A 109 13.26 4.92 7.34
C TYR A 109 14.64 4.39 6.88
N GLY A 110 14.77 3.08 6.66
CA GLY A 110 15.97 2.44 6.13
C GLY A 110 16.12 2.53 4.60
N THR A 111 15.25 3.28 3.91
CA THR A 111 15.33 3.44 2.45
C THR A 111 16.61 4.15 2.05
N ASN A 112 17.49 3.47 1.31
CA ASN A 112 18.64 4.10 0.68
C ASN A 112 18.21 4.76 -0.64
N SER A 113 18.12 6.09 -0.62
CA SER A 113 17.69 6.86 -1.77
C SER A 113 18.77 7.82 -2.26
N HIS A 114 18.86 7.95 -3.57
CA HIS A 114 19.81 8.81 -4.25
C HIS A 114 19.08 9.71 -5.25
N TYR A 115 19.26 11.03 -5.14
CA TYR A 115 18.66 11.96 -6.09
C TYR A 115 19.59 12.14 -7.30
N LEU A 116 19.08 11.84 -8.48
CA LEU A 116 19.77 12.13 -9.73
C LEU A 116 19.47 13.56 -10.16
N LYS A 117 20.46 14.46 -10.02
CA LYS A 117 20.30 15.90 -10.25
C LYS A 117 19.85 16.24 -11.68
N HIS A 118 20.37 15.54 -12.68
CA HIS A 118 20.10 15.82 -14.10
C HIS A 118 18.73 15.31 -14.52
N SER A 119 18.41 14.05 -14.23
CA SER A 119 17.09 13.46 -14.51
C SER A 119 15.97 13.95 -13.58
N ARG A 120 16.31 14.61 -12.47
CA ARG A 120 15.42 15.07 -11.40
C ARG A 120 14.59 13.95 -10.77
N LYS A 121 15.11 12.72 -10.77
CA LYS A 121 14.45 11.53 -10.22
C LYS A 121 15.10 11.06 -8.92
N MET A 122 14.30 10.46 -8.06
CA MET A 122 14.79 9.69 -6.92
C MET A 122 14.99 8.24 -7.36
N CYS A 123 16.19 7.72 -7.12
CA CYS A 123 16.52 6.32 -7.29
C CYS A 123 16.58 5.67 -5.92
N TYR A 124 15.96 4.49 -5.80
CA TYR A 124 16.04 3.67 -4.61
C TYR A 124 17.06 2.59 -4.91
N MET A 125 18.14 2.61 -4.14
CA MET A 125 19.23 1.67 -4.30
C MET A 125 19.11 0.61 -3.21
N ASP A 126 20.02 -0.36 -3.25
CA ASP A 126 20.29 -1.22 -2.10
C ASP A 126 19.33 -2.38 -1.85
N HIS A 127 18.68 -2.89 -2.90
CA HIS A 127 17.85 -4.09 -2.83
C HIS A 127 18.63 -5.37 -2.45
N ARG A 128 19.97 -5.33 -2.50
CA ARG A 128 20.82 -6.48 -2.12
C ARG A 128 20.75 -6.84 -0.64
N VAL A 129 20.32 -5.91 0.23
CA VAL A 129 20.12 -6.18 1.67
C VAL A 129 19.08 -7.27 1.94
N PHE A 130 18.21 -7.59 0.96
CA PHE A 130 17.20 -8.63 1.06
C PHE A 130 17.67 -10.00 0.56
N LEU A 131 18.83 -10.11 -0.08
CA LEU A 131 19.38 -11.39 -0.54
C LEU A 131 19.89 -12.21 0.66
N PRO A 132 20.07 -13.54 0.56
CA PRO A 132 20.79 -14.33 1.58
C PRO A 132 22.18 -13.75 1.87
N MET A 133 22.69 -13.90 3.11
CA MET A 133 23.96 -13.29 3.53
C MET A 133 25.18 -13.80 2.73
N ASP A 134 25.13 -15.06 2.31
CA ASP A 134 26.12 -15.76 1.49
C ASP A 134 25.94 -15.51 -0.01
N HIS A 135 24.93 -14.74 -0.42
CA HIS A 135 24.63 -14.53 -1.83
C HIS A 135 25.78 -13.81 -2.58
N PRO A 136 26.29 -14.34 -3.71
CA PRO A 136 27.47 -13.79 -4.40
C PRO A 136 27.35 -12.30 -4.79
N TRP A 137 26.14 -11.86 -5.15
CA TRP A 137 25.89 -10.46 -5.50
C TRP A 137 26.09 -9.46 -4.35
N ARG A 138 26.04 -9.90 -3.09
CA ARG A 138 26.38 -9.04 -1.93
C ARG A 138 27.86 -8.63 -1.94
N SER A 139 28.74 -9.51 -2.40
CA SER A 139 30.19 -9.24 -2.51
C SER A 139 30.61 -8.64 -3.85
N ASN A 140 29.76 -8.72 -4.87
CA ASN A 140 30.05 -8.19 -6.21
C ASN A 140 30.04 -6.66 -6.20
N LYS A 141 31.23 -6.05 -6.14
CA LYS A 141 31.39 -4.58 -6.26
C LYS A 141 31.33 -4.11 -7.70
N ARG A 142 31.82 -4.93 -8.64
CA ARG A 142 32.06 -4.56 -10.05
C ARG A 142 30.77 -4.34 -10.82
N SER A 143 29.79 -5.20 -10.64
CA SER A 143 28.49 -5.11 -11.35
C SER A 143 27.49 -4.16 -10.69
N PHE A 144 27.83 -3.60 -9.52
CA PHE A 144 26.92 -2.80 -8.69
C PHE A 144 27.59 -1.49 -8.25
N ILE A 145 27.11 -0.87 -7.16
CA ILE A 145 27.49 0.48 -6.66
C ILE A 145 28.90 0.50 -6.02
N GLY A 146 29.83 -0.35 -6.47
CA GLY A 146 31.21 -0.38 -5.97
C GLY A 146 31.38 -0.80 -4.50
N LYS A 147 30.29 -1.15 -3.80
CA LYS A 147 30.26 -1.48 -2.38
C LYS A 147 29.86 -2.93 -2.15
N THR A 148 30.44 -3.56 -1.14
CA THR A 148 29.95 -4.83 -0.59
C THR A 148 28.76 -4.58 0.34
N GLU A 149 27.79 -5.50 0.38
CA GLU A 149 26.58 -5.35 1.18
C GLU A 149 26.41 -6.50 2.19
N PHE A 150 26.82 -6.25 3.43
CA PHE A 150 26.74 -7.22 4.54
C PHE A 150 25.73 -6.83 5.62
N ARG A 151 24.96 -5.74 5.41
CA ARG A 151 23.94 -5.38 6.39
C ARG A 151 22.77 -6.36 6.35
N PRO A 152 22.09 -6.55 7.49
CA PRO A 152 20.81 -7.24 7.51
C PRO A 152 19.74 -6.40 6.77
N PRO A 153 18.63 -7.03 6.34
CA PRO A 153 17.50 -6.29 5.84
C PRO A 153 17.00 -5.28 6.88
N PRO A 154 16.46 -4.12 6.46
CA PRO A 154 15.90 -3.14 7.38
C PRO A 154 14.78 -3.78 8.22
N PRO A 155 14.63 -3.40 9.49
CA PRO A 155 13.57 -3.94 10.33
C PRO A 155 12.20 -3.55 9.77
N PHE A 156 11.25 -4.49 9.86
CA PHE A 156 9.86 -4.21 9.55
C PHE A 156 9.32 -3.17 10.54
N LEU A 157 8.60 -2.18 10.00
CA LEU A 157 7.93 -1.18 10.80
C LEU A 157 6.67 -1.80 11.40
N LYS A 158 6.70 -2.11 12.71
CA LYS A 158 5.59 -2.79 13.37
C LYS A 158 4.40 -1.86 13.53
N GLY A 159 3.19 -2.40 13.43
CA GLY A 159 1.95 -1.63 13.62
C GLY A 159 1.90 -0.93 14.98
N THR A 160 2.41 -1.56 16.05
CA THR A 160 2.53 -0.95 17.39
C THR A 160 3.43 0.29 17.39
N ASP A 161 4.54 0.23 16.67
CA ASP A 161 5.48 1.37 16.58
C ASP A 161 4.86 2.50 15.77
N VAL A 162 4.13 2.19 14.70
CA VAL A 162 3.36 3.17 13.92
C VAL A 162 2.30 3.85 14.80
N LEU A 163 1.53 3.07 15.55
CA LEU A 163 0.47 3.60 16.42
C LEU A 163 1.06 4.55 17.48
N ASN A 164 2.16 4.17 18.12
CA ASN A 164 2.83 5.00 19.11
C ASN A 164 3.41 6.28 18.49
N ASN A 165 4.10 6.16 17.35
CA ASN A 165 4.68 7.31 16.64
C ASN A 165 3.62 8.32 16.16
N LEU A 166 2.39 7.86 15.91
CA LEU A 166 1.30 8.66 15.40
C LEU A 166 0.20 8.91 16.43
N HIS A 167 0.45 8.65 17.72
CA HIS A 167 -0.55 8.79 18.78
C HIS A 167 -1.18 10.18 18.80
N ASP A 168 -0.34 11.22 18.83
CA ASP A 168 -0.74 12.64 18.85
C ASP A 168 -0.88 13.24 17.45
N PHE A 169 -0.86 12.41 16.40
CA PHE A 169 -0.95 12.89 15.03
C PHE A 169 -2.39 13.30 14.71
N GLU A 170 -2.63 14.60 14.62
CA GLU A 170 -3.93 15.12 14.21
C GLU A 170 -4.11 14.95 12.69
N ASN A 171 -5.20 14.31 12.27
CA ASN A 171 -5.54 14.19 10.86
C ASN A 171 -6.26 15.46 10.38
N VAL A 172 -5.68 16.14 9.38
CA VAL A 172 -6.33 17.28 8.73
C VAL A 172 -6.98 16.79 7.44
N PHE A 173 -8.30 16.92 7.38
CA PHE A 173 -9.12 16.59 6.23
C PHE A 173 -9.52 17.84 5.45
N GLY A 174 -9.91 17.64 4.19
CA GLY A 174 -10.31 18.69 3.26
C GLY A 174 -9.14 19.30 2.49
N LYS A 175 -9.47 20.06 1.43
CA LYS A 175 -8.52 20.57 0.42
C LYS A 175 -7.62 21.72 0.89
N LYS A 176 -7.44 21.97 2.19
CA LYS A 176 -6.65 23.11 2.69
C LYS A 176 -5.21 22.73 3.04
N ARG A 177 -4.30 23.30 2.24
CA ARG A 177 -2.84 23.55 2.39
C ARG A 177 -1.89 22.37 2.66
N LYS A 178 -0.72 22.47 2.01
CA LYS A 178 0.52 21.72 2.30
C LYS A 178 0.85 21.84 3.80
N ARG A 179 0.90 20.71 4.50
CA ARG A 179 1.63 20.62 5.77
C ARG A 179 3.12 20.83 5.50
N SER A 180 3.77 21.66 6.32
CA SER A 180 5.24 21.76 6.43
C SER A 180 5.80 20.63 7.30
N ASN A 181 5.22 19.42 7.23
CA ASN A 181 5.78 18.30 7.96
C ASN A 181 6.80 17.62 7.05
N ASP A 182 8.07 17.80 7.39
CA ASP A 182 9.21 17.22 6.67
C ASP A 182 9.30 15.70 6.80
N GLY A 183 8.44 15.11 7.65
CA GLY A 183 8.32 13.67 7.85
C GLY A 183 7.62 12.89 6.72
N PRO A 184 7.86 11.57 6.65
CA PRO A 184 7.22 10.69 5.67
C PRO A 184 5.72 10.49 5.92
N TRP A 185 5.25 10.65 7.16
CA TRP A 185 3.85 10.50 7.52
C TRP A 185 3.00 11.72 7.15
N LYS A 186 1.84 11.46 6.54
CA LYS A 186 0.86 12.48 6.13
C LYS A 186 -0.44 12.41 6.92
N LYS A 187 -0.76 11.23 7.48
CA LYS A 187 -1.89 10.99 8.38
C LYS A 187 -1.66 9.73 9.23
N ARG A 188 -2.42 9.61 10.31
CA ARG A 188 -2.70 8.35 10.98
C ARG A 188 -3.80 7.63 10.22
N SER A 189 -3.57 6.37 9.83
CA SER A 189 -4.56 5.60 9.07
C SER A 189 -5.80 5.27 9.92
N ILE A 190 -7.00 5.39 9.35
CA ILE A 190 -8.26 5.01 10.02
C ILE A 190 -8.31 3.53 10.42
N PHE A 191 -7.56 2.65 9.74
CA PHE A 191 -7.52 1.24 10.13
C PHE A 191 -6.94 1.00 11.54
N PHE A 192 -6.17 1.96 12.09
CA PHE A 192 -5.73 1.90 13.50
C PHE A 192 -6.85 2.12 14.52
N GLU A 193 -8.09 2.39 14.09
CA GLU A 193 -9.26 2.32 14.95
C GLU A 193 -9.73 0.86 15.18
N LEU A 194 -9.29 -0.09 14.36
CA LEU A 194 -9.55 -1.51 14.57
C LEU A 194 -8.58 -2.04 15.63
N PRO A 195 -9.07 -2.63 16.75
CA PRO A 195 -8.22 -3.01 17.90
C PRO A 195 -7.07 -3.96 17.55
N TYR A 196 -7.28 -4.85 16.58
CA TYR A 196 -6.32 -5.87 16.16
C TYR A 196 -5.32 -5.37 15.12
N TRP A 197 -5.55 -4.23 14.46
CA TRP A 197 -4.77 -3.80 13.30
C TRP A 197 -3.28 -3.62 13.60
N GLN A 198 -2.95 -3.06 14.76
CA GLN A 198 -1.56 -2.86 15.18
C GLN A 198 -0.75 -4.16 15.32
N HIS A 199 -1.42 -5.30 15.47
CA HIS A 199 -0.81 -6.62 15.64
C HIS A 199 -0.65 -7.38 14.32
N ASN A 200 -1.21 -6.86 13.21
CA ASN A 200 -1.03 -7.47 11.89
C ASN A 200 0.40 -7.25 11.40
N PHE A 201 1.05 -8.33 10.96
CA PHE A 201 2.39 -8.28 10.37
C PHE A 201 2.42 -7.57 9.01
N LEU A 202 1.34 -7.70 8.24
CA LEU A 202 1.17 -7.13 6.91
C LEU A 202 -0.08 -6.26 6.90
N LEU A 203 0.08 -4.94 6.94
CA LEU A 203 -1.06 -4.00 6.98
C LEU A 203 -1.56 -3.64 5.58
N HIS A 204 -0.62 -3.26 4.72
CA HIS A 204 -0.88 -2.73 3.39
C HIS A 204 0.03 -3.44 2.39
N ASN A 205 -0.58 -4.24 1.53
CA ASN A 205 0.06 -4.94 0.42
C ASN A 205 -0.09 -4.15 -0.87
N LEU A 206 0.89 -4.32 -1.76
CA LEU A 206 0.87 -3.70 -3.07
C LEU A 206 0.21 -4.63 -4.09
N ASP A 207 -0.60 -4.05 -4.98
CA ASP A 207 -1.18 -4.75 -6.11
C ASP A 207 -0.09 -5.05 -7.16
N VAL A 208 0.38 -6.30 -7.13
CA VAL A 208 1.44 -6.79 -8.01
C VAL A 208 1.03 -6.74 -9.47
N MET A 209 -0.23 -7.01 -9.82
CA MET A 209 -0.69 -7.06 -11.21
C MET A 209 -0.53 -5.68 -11.87
N HIS A 210 -0.95 -4.61 -11.20
CA HIS A 210 -0.79 -3.25 -11.71
C HIS A 210 0.68 -2.83 -11.75
N ILE A 211 1.48 -3.24 -10.76
CA ILE A 211 2.92 -2.94 -10.71
C ILE A 211 3.66 -3.63 -11.85
N GLU A 212 3.44 -4.93 -12.05
CA GLU A 212 4.06 -5.71 -13.11
C GLU A 212 3.72 -5.15 -14.49
N LYS A 213 2.44 -4.85 -14.75
CA LYS A 213 2.02 -4.20 -15.98
C LYS A 213 2.79 -2.90 -16.23
N ASN A 214 2.87 -2.02 -15.22
CA ASN A 214 3.56 -0.73 -15.34
C ASN A 214 5.08 -0.90 -15.58
N ILE A 215 5.70 -1.91 -14.97
CA ILE A 215 7.12 -2.23 -15.17
C ILE A 215 7.34 -2.75 -16.59
N VAL A 216 6.55 -3.73 -17.03
CA VAL A 216 6.64 -4.31 -18.37
C VAL A 216 6.42 -3.24 -19.44
N ASP A 217 5.39 -2.39 -19.30
CA ASP A 217 5.14 -1.28 -20.21
C ASP A 217 6.32 -0.29 -20.26
N SER A 218 6.98 -0.04 -19.13
CA SER A 218 8.16 0.84 -19.06
C SER A 218 9.39 0.21 -19.71
N ILE A 219 9.60 -1.09 -19.53
CA ILE A 219 10.71 -1.83 -20.15
C ILE A 219 10.51 -1.88 -21.67
N LEU A 220 9.33 -2.31 -22.12
CA LEU A 220 9.01 -2.36 -23.55
C LEU A 220 9.09 -0.98 -24.20
N GLY A 221 8.56 0.05 -23.53
CA GLY A 221 8.64 1.42 -24.01
C GLY A 221 10.07 1.93 -24.16
N THR A 222 10.99 1.47 -23.32
CA THR A 222 12.41 1.85 -23.39
C THR A 222 13.16 1.02 -24.44
N LEU A 223 12.97 -0.30 -24.47
CA LEU A 223 13.65 -1.19 -25.43
C LEU A 223 13.24 -0.94 -26.89
N LEU A 224 11.98 -0.58 -27.12
CA LEU A 224 11.43 -0.31 -28.45
C LEU A 224 11.47 1.18 -28.83
N ASP A 225 12.11 2.02 -28.02
CA ASP A 225 12.19 3.49 -28.19
C ASP A 225 10.84 4.14 -28.52
N ILE A 226 9.80 3.74 -27.80
CA ILE A 226 8.44 4.24 -28.04
C ILE A 226 8.38 5.68 -27.53
N SER A 227 8.19 6.62 -28.46
CA SER A 227 8.06 8.04 -28.15
C SER A 227 7.05 8.30 -27.02
N GLY A 228 7.49 9.02 -25.99
CA GLY A 228 6.71 9.34 -24.80
C GLY A 228 6.60 8.23 -23.73
N LYS A 229 7.05 7.00 -24.01
CA LYS A 229 7.07 5.89 -23.03
C LYS A 229 8.47 5.49 -22.59
N THR A 230 9.50 5.78 -23.38
CA THR A 230 10.90 5.53 -23.02
C THR A 230 11.31 6.27 -21.74
N LYS A 231 12.13 5.62 -20.91
CA LYS A 231 12.75 6.23 -19.72
C LYS A 231 14.08 6.91 -20.03
N ASP A 232 14.64 6.66 -21.20
CA ASP A 232 15.85 7.32 -21.69
C ASP A 232 15.48 8.70 -22.24
N HIS A 233 16.25 9.70 -21.81
CA HIS A 233 16.00 11.08 -22.20
C HIS A 233 17.30 11.85 -22.11
N ALA A 234 17.47 12.87 -22.95
CA ALA A 234 18.71 13.65 -23.05
C ALA A 234 19.12 14.39 -21.75
N LYS A 235 18.22 14.44 -20.75
CA LYS A 235 18.49 15.02 -19.42
C LYS A 235 18.91 13.96 -18.39
N ALA A 236 18.93 12.67 -18.74
CA ALA A 236 19.28 11.57 -17.85
C ALA A 236 20.76 11.62 -17.43
#